data_AF-A0A4U2EDV0-F1
#
_entry.id   AF-A0A4U2EDV0-F1
#
_cell.length_a   1.000
_cell.length_b   1.000
_cell.length_c   1.000
_cell.angle_alpha   90.00
_cell.angle_beta   90.00
_cell.angle_gamma   90.00
#
_symmetry.space_group_name_H-M   'P 1'
#
loop_
_entity.id
_entity.type
_entity.pdbx_description
1 polymer ?
#
loop_
_entity_poly.entity_id
_entity_poly.type
_entity_poly.pdbx_seq_one_letter_code
_entity_poly.pdbx_strand_id
1 'polypeptide(L)' 'MSKGKITKEYILSHAFALASENGLESLTIGELAKQCGMSKSGLFAHFNSKENLQLSVLEYSNAIFTERVIIP' A
#
# COMPACT_ATOMS: atom_id res chain seq x y z
N MET A 1 -6.40 -3.00 -17.88
CA MET A 1 -5.69 -3.41 -16.65
C MET A 1 -6.41 -4.60 -16.03
N SER A 2 -5.70 -5.55 -15.40
CA SER A 2 -6.35 -6.68 -14.75
C SER A 2 -7.01 -6.26 -13.42
N LYS A 3 -8.05 -6.97 -12.99
CA LYS A 3 -8.72 -6.75 -11.70
C LYS A 3 -7.72 -6.75 -10.54
N GLY A 4 -6.74 -7.67 -10.56
CA GLY A 4 -5.68 -7.74 -9.54
C GLY A 4 -4.78 -6.51 -9.48
N LYS A 5 -4.49 -5.86 -10.62
CA LYS A 5 -3.71 -4.62 -10.65
C LYS A 5 -4.49 -3.45 -10.03
N ILE A 6 -5.78 -3.33 -10.36
CA ILE A 6 -6.68 -2.30 -9.80
C ILE A 6 -6.78 -2.47 -8.27
N THR A 7 -6.95 -3.71 -7.80
CA THR A 7 -7.00 -3.99 -6.35
C THR A 7 -5.68 -3.67 -5.66
N LYS A 8 -4.53 -3.97 -6.27
CA LYS A 8 -3.21 -3.66 -5.69
C LYS A 8 -2.99 -2.14 -5.57
N GLU A 9 -3.33 -1.36 -6.59
CA GLU A 9 -3.25 0.10 -6.53
C GLU A 9 -4.15 0.70 -5.44
N TYR A 10 -5.38 0.20 -5.31
CA TYR A 10 -6.31 0.60 -4.24
C TYR A 10 -5.73 0.35 -2.84
N ILE A 11 -5.10 -0.82 -2.64
CA ILE A 11 -4.46 -1.13 -1.35
C ILE A 11 -3.27 -0.19 -1.10
N LEU A 12 -2.44 0.06 -2.12
CA LEU A 12 -1.26 0.91 -1.99
C LEU A 12 -1.62 2.36 -1.66
N SER A 13 -2.70 2.90 -2.23
CA SER A 13 -3.15 4.25 -1.91
C SER A 13 -3.57 4.39 -0.44
N HIS A 14 -4.27 3.39 0.10
CA HIS A 14 -4.68 3.37 1.52
C HIS A 14 -3.46 3.20 2.44
N ALA A 15 -2.56 2.28 2.10
CA ALA A 15 -1.34 2.06 2.85
C ALA A 15 -0.42 3.28 2.86
N PHE A 16 -0.33 3.99 1.74
CA PHE A 16 0.40 5.26 1.67
C PHE A 16 -0.18 6.32 2.60
N ALA A 17 -1.51 6.50 2.59
CA ALA A 17 -2.18 7.45 3.48
C ALA A 17 -1.92 7.09 4.96
N LEU A 18 -2.12 5.82 5.32
CA LEU A 18 -1.90 5.34 6.68
C LEU A 18 -0.45 5.52 7.16
N ALA A 19 0.52 5.19 6.30
CA ALA A 19 1.94 5.35 6.62
C ALA A 19 2.37 6.82 6.71
N SER A 20 1.73 7.70 5.95
CA SER A 20 2.00 9.14 6.00
C SER A 20 1.56 9.77 7.32
N GLU A 21 0.49 9.24 7.93
CA GLU A 21 -0.03 9.74 9.22
C GLU A 21 0.65 9.07 10.42
N ASN A 22 0.82 7.74 10.37
CA ASN A 22 1.19 6.93 11.53
C ASN A 22 2.59 6.31 11.45
N GLY A 23 3.33 6.60 10.37
CA GLY A 23 4.65 6.03 10.09
C GLY A 23 4.58 4.62 9.47
N LEU A 24 5.67 4.21 8.81
CA LEU A 24 5.74 2.97 8.03
C LEU A 24 5.57 1.70 8.88
N GLU A 25 5.98 1.73 10.14
CA GLU A 25 5.87 0.58 11.05
C GLU A 25 4.44 0.25 11.46
N SER A 26 3.52 1.22 11.34
CA SER A 26 2.09 1.02 11.57
C SER A 26 1.45 0.09 10.53
N LEU A 27 2.10 -0.10 9.37
CA LEU A 27 1.58 -0.95 8.32
C LEU A 27 1.64 -2.42 8.72
N THR A 28 0.46 -3.03 8.79
CA THR A 28 0.31 -4.47 8.95
C THR A 28 -0.70 -5.01 7.96
N ILE A 29 -0.54 -6.29 7.59
CA ILE A 29 -1.52 -6.99 6.73
C ILE A 29 -2.92 -6.99 7.38
N GLY A 30 -3.01 -7.07 8.70
CA GLY A 30 -4.29 -7.10 9.41
C GLY A 30 -5.02 -5.76 9.35
N GLU A 31 -4.34 -4.66 9.69
CA GLU A 31 -4.95 -3.33 9.70
C GLU A 31 -5.36 -2.89 8.30
N LEU A 32 -4.51 -3.12 7.29
CA LEU A 32 -4.87 -2.77 5.92
C LEU A 32 -5.99 -3.64 5.36
N ALA A 33 -6.05 -4.92 5.71
CA ALA A 33 -7.17 -5.76 5.34
C ALA A 33 -8.48 -5.20 5.88
N LYS A 34 -8.50 -4.77 7.15
CA LYS A 34 -9.66 -4.13 7.77
C LYS A 34 -10.05 -2.83 7.05
N GLN A 35 -9.09 -1.93 6.80
CA GLN A 35 -9.37 -0.65 6.13
C GLN A 35 -9.81 -0.82 4.67
N CYS A 36 -9.24 -1.80 3.96
CA CYS A 36 -9.59 -2.09 2.58
C CYS A 36 -10.87 -2.94 2.43
N GLY A 37 -11.51 -3.36 3.53
CA GLY A 37 -12.67 -4.25 3.50
C GLY A 37 -12.34 -5.64 2.94
N MET A 38 -11.11 -6.11 3.12
CA MET A 38 -10.59 -7.37 2.61
C MET A 38 -10.35 -8.37 3.75
N SER A 39 -10.30 -9.66 3.42
CA SER A 39 -9.79 -10.65 4.37
C SER A 39 -8.26 -10.50 4.51
N LYS A 40 -7.74 -10.87 5.70
CA LYS A 40 -6.30 -10.88 5.95
C LYS A 40 -5.54 -11.76 4.93
N SER A 41 -6.10 -12.92 4.58
CA SER A 41 -5.53 -13.82 3.56
C SER A 41 -5.60 -13.23 2.15
N GLY A 42 -6.66 -12.50 1.81
CA GLY A 42 -6.80 -11.80 0.54
C GLY A 42 -5.76 -10.71 0.37
N LEU A 43 -5.55 -9.87 1.39
CA LEU A 43 -4.50 -8.86 1.37
C LEU A 43 -3.10 -9.50 1.34
N PHE A 44 -2.90 -10.55 2.14
CA PHE A 44 -1.64 -11.31 2.15
C PHE A 44 -1.27 -11.84 0.77
N ALA A 45 -2.21 -12.34 -0.03
CA ALA A 45 -1.95 -12.85 -1.38
C ALA A 45 -1.38 -11.80 -2.36
N HIS A 46 -1.53 -10.50 -2.07
CA HIS A 46 -0.96 -9.43 -2.89
C HIS A 46 0.49 -9.06 -2.53
N PHE A 47 0.92 -9.29 -1.29
CA PHE A 47 2.21 -8.80 -0.77
C PHE A 47 3.10 -9.90 -0.18
N ASN A 48 2.55 -11.02 0.27
CA ASN A 48 3.25 -12.17 0.87
C ASN A 48 3.98 -11.91 2.21
N SER A 49 4.25 -10.66 2.59
CA SER A 49 4.82 -10.30 3.90
C SER A 49 4.54 -8.85 4.27
N LYS A 50 4.79 -8.48 5.53
CA LYS A 50 4.73 -7.08 5.99
C LYS A 50 5.80 -6.24 5.28
N GLU A 51 7.00 -6.78 5.16
CA GLU A 51 8.15 -6.11 4.57
C GLU A 51 7.89 -5.81 3.08
N ASN A 52 7.34 -6.76 2.33
CA ASN A 52 7.00 -6.56 0.91
C ASN A 52 5.90 -5.52 0.72
N LEU A 53 4.92 -5.48 1.64
CA LEU A 53 3.91 -4.43 1.67
C LEU A 53 4.59 -3.07 1.89
N GLN A 54 5.44 -2.94 2.91
CA GLN A 54 6.15 -1.69 3.21
C GLN A 54 7.03 -1.23 2.03
N LEU A 55 7.78 -2.15 1.41
CA LEU A 55 8.58 -1.85 0.21
C LEU A 55 7.71 -1.37 -0.95
N SER A 56 6.58 -2.06 -1.22
CA SER A 56 5.66 -1.64 -2.28
C SER A 56 5.06 -0.25 -2.01
N VAL A 57 4.82 0.10 -0.74
CA VAL A 57 4.34 1.43 -0.36
C VAL A 57 5.44 2.48 -0.54
N LEU A 58 6.70 2.17 -0.23
CA LEU A 58 7.82 3.08 -0.48
C LEU A 58 8.00 3.34 -1.98
N GLU A 59 7.91 2.31 -2.83
CA GLU A 59 7.95 2.48 -4.28
C GLU A 59 6.80 3.37 -4.79
N TYR A 60 5.58 3.13 -4.31
CA TYR A 60 4.42 3.96 -4.63
C TYR A 60 4.62 5.42 -4.18
N SER A 61 5.10 5.61 -2.94
CA SER A 61 5.37 6.93 -2.37
C SER A 61 6.41 7.69 -3.19
N ASN A 62 7.47 7.01 -3.63
CA ASN A 62 8.52 7.58 -4.45
C ASN A 62 7.97 8.08 -5.80
N ALA A 63 7.10 7.30 -6.45
CA ALA A 63 6.46 7.70 -7.69
C ALA A 63 5.60 8.96 -7.51
N ILE A 64 4.74 8.98 -6.48
CA ILE A 64 3.88 10.12 -6.15
C ILE A 64 4.69 11.37 -5.81
N PHE A 65 5.75 11.23 -5.00
CA PHE A 65 6.60 12.35 -4.62
C PHE A 65 7.36 12.92 -5.81
N THR A 66 7.89 12.05 -6.68
CA THR A 66 8.59 12.47 -7.90
C THR A 66 7.68 13.30 -8.79
N GLU A 67 6.45 12.82 -9.04
CA GLU A 67 5.46 13.50 -9.87
C GLU A 67 5.05 14.87 -9.29
N ARG A 68 4.84 14.94 -7.98
CA ARG A 68 4.26 16.14 -7.34
C ARG A 68 5.29 17.18 -6.90
N VAL A 69 6.55 16.79 -6.71
CA VAL A 69 7.56 17.64 -6.06
C VAL A 69 8.81 17.80 -6.91
N ILE A 70 9.27 16.74 -7.59
CA ILE A 70 10.55 16.76 -8.32
C ILE A 70 10.39 17.25 -9.76
N ILE A 71 9.39 16.74 -10.49
CA ILE A 71 9.14 17.08 -11.91
C ILE A 71 8.43 18.43 -12.20
N PRO A 72 7.61 19.05 -11.32
CA PRO A 72 6.57 20.05 -11.65
C PRO A 72 6.76 20.97 -12.86
#